data_AF-A0A2N9F1C9-F1
#
_entry.id   AF-A0A2N9F1C9-F1
#
_cell.length_a   1.000
_cell.length_b   1.000
_cell.length_c   1.000
_cell.angle_alpha   90.00
_cell.angle_beta   90.00
_cell.angle_gamma   90.00
#
_symmetry.space_group_name_H-M   'P 1'
#
loop_
_entity.id
_entity.type
_entity.pdbx_description
1 polymer ?
#
loop_
_entity_poly.entity_id
_entity_poly.type
_entity_poly.pdbx_seq_one_letter_code
_entity_poly.pdbx_strand_id
1 'polypeptide(L)'
;MDAQKEEFLKEFGADYGYPNGPKTIDQIRATEFKRLDGLVYLDHAGSTLYSELQMEAVFSELTTNVYGNPHSQSDSSSATCDILREARQQVLDYFNASPKDYKCIFTSGATAALKLVGEAFPWSRQSSFMYTMENHNSVLGIREYPTIVASFD
;
A
#
# COMPACT_ATOMS: atom_id res chain seq x y z
N MET A 1 -4.71 -32.40 9.67
CA MET A 1 -5.03 -30.99 9.95
C MET A 1 -5.28 -30.90 11.44
N ASP A 2 -4.86 -29.82 12.11
CA ASP A 2 -4.98 -29.73 13.58
C ASP A 2 -6.46 -29.67 13.98
N ALA A 3 -6.91 -30.44 14.97
CA ALA A 3 -8.33 -30.60 15.30
C ALA A 3 -9.01 -29.25 15.65
N GLN A 4 -8.24 -28.36 16.27
CA GLN A 4 -8.66 -26.99 16.60
C GLN A 4 -8.94 -26.14 15.35
N LYS A 5 -8.16 -26.33 14.28
CA LYS A 5 -8.34 -25.61 13.01
C LYS A 5 -9.61 -26.07 12.30
N GLU A 6 -9.91 -27.37 12.34
CA GLU A 6 -11.15 -27.89 11.76
C GLU A 6 -12.39 -27.36 12.49
N GLU A 7 -12.33 -27.25 13.82
CA GLU A 7 -13.41 -26.64 14.61
C GLU A 7 -13.57 -25.14 14.29
N PHE A 8 -12.46 -24.39 14.24
CA PHE A 8 -12.48 -22.99 13.83
C PHE A 8 -13.08 -22.79 12.43
N LEU A 9 -12.68 -23.62 11.45
CA LEU A 9 -13.20 -23.51 10.09
C LEU A 9 -14.66 -23.93 9.97
N LYS A 10 -15.18 -24.79 10.86
CA LYS A 10 -16.62 -25.08 10.91
C LYS A 10 -17.43 -23.87 11.36
N GLU A 11 -16.92 -23.09 12.31
CA GLU A 11 -17.62 -21.94 12.86
C GLU A 11 -17.43 -20.67 12.01
N PHE A 12 -16.19 -20.38 11.58
CA PHE A 12 -15.82 -19.12 10.93
C PHE A 12 -15.39 -19.26 9.47
N GLY A 13 -15.35 -20.48 8.91
CA GLY A 13 -14.80 -20.71 7.56
C GLY A 13 -15.53 -19.98 6.44
N ALA A 14 -16.81 -19.60 6.65
CA ALA A 14 -17.58 -18.80 5.69
C ALA A 14 -17.07 -17.35 5.58
N ASP A 15 -16.50 -16.80 6.65
CA ASP A 15 -16.00 -15.42 6.73
C ASP A 15 -14.46 -15.35 6.78
N TYR A 16 -13.80 -16.48 7.01
CA TYR A 16 -12.35 -16.55 7.16
C TYR A 16 -11.64 -16.66 5.80
N GLY A 17 -10.81 -15.66 5.53
CA GLY A 17 -9.93 -15.63 4.36
C GLY A 17 -10.64 -15.28 3.07
N TYR A 18 -10.53 -16.15 2.07
CA TYR A 18 -11.01 -15.88 0.71
C TYR A 18 -11.94 -17.01 0.26
N PRO A 19 -13.17 -17.12 0.83
CA PRO A 19 -14.08 -18.23 0.58
C PRO A 19 -14.48 -18.36 -0.91
N ASN A 20 -14.56 -17.24 -1.63
CA ASN A 20 -14.83 -17.17 -3.07
C ASN A 20 -13.57 -16.88 -3.90
N GLY A 21 -12.39 -16.95 -3.27
CA GLY A 21 -11.12 -16.69 -3.92
C GLY A 21 -10.63 -17.90 -4.73
N PRO A 22 -9.71 -17.69 -5.68
CA PRO A 22 -9.14 -18.78 -6.47
C PRO A 22 -8.23 -19.72 -5.66
N LYS A 23 -7.80 -19.29 -4.46
CA LYS A 23 -6.99 -20.06 -3.51
C LYS A 23 -7.45 -19.78 -2.09
N THR A 24 -7.39 -20.79 -1.22
CA THR A 24 -7.56 -20.61 0.23
C THR A 24 -6.33 -19.94 0.85
N ILE A 25 -6.46 -19.37 2.06
CA ILE A 25 -5.30 -18.81 2.80
C ILE A 25 -4.18 -19.85 2.93
N ASP A 26 -4.52 -21.11 3.21
CA ASP A 26 -3.54 -22.19 3.36
C ASP A 26 -2.77 -22.44 2.06
N GLN A 27 -3.47 -22.42 0.93
CA GLN A 27 -2.85 -22.57 -0.39
C GLN A 27 -1.97 -21.38 -0.74
N ILE A 28 -2.41 -20.15 -0.44
CA ILE A 28 -1.60 -18.93 -0.64
C ILE A 28 -0.32 -19.02 0.20
N ARG A 29 -0.45 -19.34 1.49
CA ARG A 29 0.71 -19.49 2.39
C ARG A 29 1.68 -20.56 1.89
N ALA A 30 1.17 -21.73 1.52
CA ALA A 30 2.00 -22.85 1.06
C ALA A 30 2.66 -22.62 -0.31
N THR A 31 2.09 -21.78 -1.18
CA THR A 31 2.60 -21.59 -2.55
C THR A 31 3.34 -20.28 -2.76
N GLU A 32 2.99 -19.22 -2.02
CA GLU A 32 3.51 -17.86 -2.25
C GLU A 32 4.31 -17.31 -1.05
N PHE A 33 4.27 -17.98 0.09
CA PHE A 33 5.02 -17.62 1.30
C PHE A 33 5.72 -18.84 1.89
N LYS A 34 6.36 -19.67 1.06
CA LYS A 34 7.01 -20.94 1.48
C LYS A 34 8.06 -20.71 2.56
N ARG A 35 8.73 -19.56 2.52
CA ARG A 35 9.70 -19.13 3.54
C ARG A 35 9.12 -18.97 4.96
N LEU A 36 7.79 -19.02 5.12
CA LEU A 36 7.12 -19.07 6.41
C LEU A 36 6.85 -20.50 6.90
N ASP A 37 7.28 -21.54 6.18
CA ASP A 37 7.13 -22.91 6.66
C ASP A 37 7.87 -23.09 8.01
N GLY A 38 7.16 -23.63 9.00
CA GLY A 38 7.64 -23.70 10.39
C GLY A 38 7.77 -22.36 11.13
N LEU A 39 7.43 -21.22 10.53
CA LEU A 39 7.57 -19.88 11.13
C LEU A 39 6.23 -19.13 11.21
N VAL A 40 5.85 -18.69 12.40
CA VAL A 40 4.70 -17.81 12.59
C VAL A 40 5.15 -16.35 12.53
N TYR A 41 4.65 -15.61 11.54
CA TYR A 41 4.96 -14.19 11.35
C TYR A 41 3.73 -13.35 11.76
N LEU A 42 3.86 -12.57 12.84
CA LEU A 42 2.77 -11.78 13.43
C LEU A 42 2.93 -10.27 13.23
N ASP A 43 3.90 -9.84 12.43
CA ASP A 43 4.25 -8.42 12.22
C ASP A 43 3.70 -7.86 10.88
N HIS A 44 2.62 -8.47 10.37
CA HIS A 44 1.96 -8.01 9.13
C HIS A 44 1.41 -6.57 9.22
N ALA A 45 1.09 -6.09 10.43
CA ALA A 45 0.64 -4.72 10.64
C ALA A 45 1.79 -3.69 10.58
N GLY A 46 3.01 -4.08 10.97
CA GLY A 46 4.20 -3.22 10.91
C GLY A 46 4.88 -3.26 9.53
N SER A 47 5.11 -4.46 9.00
CA SER A 47 5.81 -4.64 7.73
C SER A 47 5.43 -5.96 7.05
N THR A 48 4.33 -5.98 6.29
CA THR A 48 3.96 -7.20 5.57
C THR A 48 5.03 -7.67 4.58
N LEU A 49 5.00 -8.97 4.29
CA LEU A 49 5.92 -9.65 3.39
C LEU A 49 5.40 -9.60 1.96
N TYR A 50 6.30 -9.42 0.98
CA TYR A 50 5.99 -9.64 -0.43
C TYR A 50 5.80 -11.14 -0.73
N SER A 51 4.93 -11.50 -1.67
CA SER A 51 4.78 -12.91 -2.06
C SER A 51 5.87 -13.32 -3.07
N GLU A 52 6.19 -14.61 -3.14
CA GLU A 52 7.14 -15.16 -4.13
C GLU A 52 6.66 -14.88 -5.56
N LEU A 53 5.36 -15.06 -5.84
CA LEU A 53 4.78 -14.75 -7.15
C LEU A 53 4.92 -13.28 -7.52
N GLN A 54 4.77 -12.38 -6.54
CA GLN A 54 4.90 -10.94 -6.77
C GLN A 54 6.34 -10.59 -7.17
N MET A 55 7.33 -11.21 -6.54
CA MET A 55 8.74 -11.02 -6.89
C MET A 55 9.10 -11.63 -8.25
N GLU A 56 8.58 -12.82 -8.56
CA GLU A 56 8.76 -13.48 -9.86
C GLU A 56 8.17 -12.62 -11.00
N ALA A 57 6.97 -12.07 -10.81
CA ALA A 57 6.33 -11.18 -11.77
C ALA A 57 7.14 -9.90 -11.99
N VAL A 58 7.56 -9.22 -10.93
CA VAL A 58 8.40 -8.01 -11.01
C VAL A 58 9.73 -8.32 -11.72
N PHE A 59 10.37 -9.43 -11.38
CA PHE A 59 11.62 -9.82 -12.01
C PHE A 59 11.44 -10.12 -13.50
N SER A 60 10.39 -10.86 -13.87
CA SER A 60 10.04 -11.10 -15.28
C SER A 60 9.83 -9.77 -16.00
N GLU A 61 8.98 -8.88 -15.47
CA GLU A 61 8.69 -7.59 -16.09
C GLU A 61 9.94 -6.75 -16.32
N LEU A 62 10.80 -6.63 -15.31
CA LEU A 62 12.02 -5.81 -15.39
C LEU A 62 13.08 -6.40 -16.32
N THR A 63 13.09 -7.72 -16.52
CA THR A 63 14.08 -8.39 -17.39
C THR A 63 13.62 -8.55 -18.83
N THR A 64 12.30 -8.54 -19.09
CA THR A 64 11.75 -8.69 -20.45
C THR A 64 11.37 -7.37 -21.11
N ASN A 65 11.24 -6.28 -20.35
CA ASN A 65 10.82 -4.98 -20.88
C ASN A 65 11.89 -3.91 -20.70
N VAL A 66 11.87 -2.92 -21.59
CA VAL A 66 12.75 -1.74 -21.51
C VAL A 66 11.92 -0.55 -21.05
N TYR A 67 12.13 -0.14 -19.81
CA TYR A 67 11.50 1.06 -19.25
C TYR A 67 12.39 2.28 -19.46
N GLY A 68 11.90 3.24 -20.23
CA GLY A 68 12.56 4.52 -20.45
C GLY A 68 12.21 5.56 -19.40
N ASN A 69 12.96 6.66 -19.39
CA ASN A 69 12.58 7.87 -18.66
C ASN A 69 11.30 8.46 -19.28
N PRO A 70 10.19 8.63 -18.53
CA PRO A 70 8.91 9.18 -19.02
C PRO A 70 8.98 10.54 -19.71
N HIS A 71 10.07 11.28 -19.53
CA HIS A 71 10.28 12.60 -20.13
C HIS A 71 11.11 12.58 -21.42
N SER A 72 11.60 11.41 -21.84
CA SER A 72 12.31 11.24 -23.11
C SER A 72 11.33 11.11 -24.29
N GLN A 73 11.81 11.34 -25.50
CA GLN A 73 11.04 11.11 -26.74
C GLN A 73 11.50 9.79 -27.39
N SER A 74 10.99 8.67 -26.89
CA SER A 74 11.27 7.32 -27.40
C SER A 74 10.08 6.40 -27.16
N ASP A 75 10.02 5.28 -27.89
CA ASP A 75 8.96 4.28 -27.70
C ASP A 75 8.95 3.71 -26.27
N SER A 76 10.15 3.47 -25.71
CA SER A 76 10.31 3.02 -24.31
C SER A 76 9.83 4.05 -23.28
N SER A 77 9.92 5.35 -23.59
CA SER A 77 9.38 6.41 -22.72
C SER A 77 7.85 6.41 -22.73
N SER A 78 7.25 6.30 -23.92
CA SER A 78 5.79 6.20 -24.07
C SER A 78 5.23 4.98 -23.34
N ALA A 79 5.87 3.82 -23.48
CA ALA A 79 5.49 2.60 -22.76
C ALA A 79 5.55 2.79 -21.23
N THR A 80 6.61 3.41 -20.70
CA THR A 80 6.67 3.74 -19.25
C THR A 80 5.55 4.69 -18.84
N CYS A 81 5.23 5.71 -19.65
CA CYS A 81 4.13 6.64 -19.39
C CYS A 81 2.77 5.93 -19.30
N ASP A 82 2.51 4.98 -20.21
CA ASP A 82 1.26 4.21 -20.22
C ASP A 82 1.14 3.32 -18.97
N ILE A 83 2.19 2.60 -18.60
CA ILE A 83 2.20 1.77 -17.38
C ILE A 83 1.99 2.64 -16.13
N LEU A 84 2.64 3.81 -16.07
CA LEU A 84 2.44 4.75 -14.96
C LEU A 84 1.02 5.32 -14.91
N ARG A 85 0.35 5.46 -16.06
CA ARG A 85 -1.05 5.91 -16.12
C ARG A 85 -1.99 4.80 -15.64
N GLU A 86 -1.78 3.58 -16.10
CA GLU A 86 -2.56 2.40 -15.69
C GLU A 86 -2.40 2.11 -14.20
N ALA A 87 -1.18 2.12 -13.66
CA ALA A 87 -0.92 1.91 -12.24
C ALA A 87 -1.64 2.95 -11.37
N ARG A 88 -1.64 4.23 -11.78
CA ARG A 88 -2.40 5.28 -11.07
C ARG A 88 -3.91 5.04 -11.12
N GLN A 89 -4.43 4.62 -12.28
CA GLN A 89 -5.85 4.34 -12.42
C GLN A 89 -6.27 3.16 -11.54
N GLN A 90 -5.50 2.08 -11.49
CA GLN A 90 -5.77 0.94 -10.62
C GLN A 90 -5.84 1.32 -9.14
N VAL A 91 -4.93 2.19 -8.67
CA VAL A 91 -4.98 2.70 -7.29
C VAL A 91 -6.25 3.53 -7.04
N LEU A 92 -6.61 4.41 -7.97
CA LEU A 92 -7.83 5.21 -7.87
C LEU A 92 -9.08 4.34 -7.84
N ASP A 93 -9.18 3.34 -8.72
CA ASP A 93 -10.30 2.41 -8.78
C ASP A 93 -10.41 1.60 -7.48
N TYR A 94 -9.29 1.13 -6.93
CA TYR A 94 -9.26 0.40 -5.65
C TYR A 94 -9.85 1.23 -4.49
N PHE A 95 -9.55 2.53 -4.45
CA PHE A 95 -10.10 3.44 -3.43
C PHE A 95 -11.44 4.06 -3.82
N ASN A 96 -12.05 3.64 -4.94
CA ASN A 96 -13.27 4.25 -5.50
C ASN A 96 -13.15 5.79 -5.63
N ALA A 97 -11.97 6.27 -6.03
CA ALA A 97 -11.62 7.67 -6.11
C ALA A 97 -11.66 8.17 -7.56
N SER A 98 -12.59 9.08 -7.86
CA SER A 98 -12.75 9.66 -9.19
C SER A 98 -11.48 10.42 -9.64
N PRO A 99 -10.92 10.16 -10.85
CA PRO A 99 -9.76 10.89 -11.37
C PRO A 99 -10.05 12.37 -11.71
N LYS A 100 -11.33 12.78 -11.67
CA LYS A 100 -11.74 14.19 -11.78
C LYS A 100 -11.43 14.96 -10.51
N ASP A 101 -11.55 14.30 -9.35
CA ASP A 101 -11.45 14.92 -8.03
C ASP A 101 -10.14 14.57 -7.32
N TYR A 102 -9.56 13.40 -7.63
CA TYR A 102 -8.36 12.88 -6.99
C TYR A 102 -7.22 12.66 -7.99
N LYS A 103 -5.99 12.72 -7.48
CA LYS A 103 -4.75 12.36 -8.21
C LYS A 103 -3.97 11.35 -7.38
N CYS A 104 -3.48 10.28 -8.02
CA CYS A 104 -2.58 9.33 -7.40
C CYS A 104 -1.12 9.81 -7.54
N ILE A 105 -0.45 9.98 -6.40
CA ILE A 105 0.96 10.38 -6.32
C ILE A 105 1.72 9.26 -5.61
N PHE A 106 2.66 8.63 -6.33
CA PHE A 106 3.56 7.65 -5.74
C PHE A 106 4.65 8.36 -4.94
N THR A 107 4.89 7.90 -3.72
CA THR A 107 5.94 8.38 -2.81
C THR A 107 6.73 7.19 -2.29
N SER A 108 7.85 7.43 -1.60
CA SER A 108 8.65 6.36 -0.99
C SER A 108 7.99 5.71 0.23
N GLY A 109 6.81 6.16 0.65
CA GLY A 109 6.03 5.58 1.75
C GLY A 109 5.17 6.62 2.48
N ALA A 110 4.37 6.17 3.44
CA ALA A 110 3.42 7.01 4.18
C ALA A 110 4.09 8.23 4.84
N THR A 111 5.27 8.06 5.45
CA THR A 111 6.02 9.16 6.07
C THR A 111 6.43 10.23 5.06
N ALA A 112 6.89 9.83 3.87
CA ALA A 112 7.28 10.76 2.82
C ALA A 112 6.06 11.51 2.24
N ALA A 113 4.92 10.81 2.08
CA ALA A 113 3.67 11.43 1.67
C ALA A 113 3.18 12.48 2.68
N LEU A 114 3.16 12.14 3.97
CA LEU A 114 2.75 13.04 5.05
C LEU A 114 3.67 14.27 5.12
N LYS A 115 4.98 14.08 4.99
CA LYS A 115 5.95 15.18 4.91
C LYS A 115 5.65 16.10 3.73
N LEU A 116 5.44 15.54 2.54
CA LEU A 116 5.11 16.33 1.35
C LEU A 116 3.83 17.15 1.55
N VAL A 117 2.79 16.58 2.18
CA VAL A 117 1.58 17.31 2.56
C VAL A 117 1.90 18.46 3.50
N GLY A 118 2.69 18.21 4.55
CA GLY A 118 3.13 19.24 5.49
C GLY A 118 3.91 20.37 4.83
N GLU A 119 4.83 20.07 3.91
CA GLU A 119 5.66 21.08 3.23
C GLU A 119 4.90 21.87 2.17
N ALA A 120 3.97 21.23 1.46
CA ALA A 120 3.25 21.84 0.34
C ALA A 120 1.95 22.53 0.74
N PHE A 121 1.41 22.25 1.94
CA PHE A 121 0.19 22.89 2.39
C PHE A 121 0.41 24.41 2.55
N PRO A 122 -0.50 25.26 2.04
CA PRO A 122 -0.34 26.71 2.06
C PRO A 122 -0.66 27.28 3.45
N TRP A 123 0.18 26.99 4.44
CA TRP A 123 0.01 27.44 5.81
C TRP A 123 -0.06 28.97 5.89
N SER A 124 -0.93 29.45 6.76
CA SER A 124 -1.04 30.85 7.12
C SER A 124 -1.10 30.98 8.64
N ARG A 125 -1.02 32.21 9.15
CA ARG A 125 -1.19 32.48 10.59
C ARG A 125 -2.59 32.10 11.12
N GLN A 126 -3.56 31.88 10.23
CA GLN A 126 -4.92 31.47 10.57
C GLN A 126 -5.11 29.95 10.45
N SER A 127 -4.14 29.23 9.87
CA SER A 127 -4.22 27.79 9.72
C SER A 127 -4.03 27.11 11.08
N SER A 128 -4.83 26.08 11.33
CA SER A 128 -4.71 25.21 12.49
C SER A 128 -4.50 23.78 12.02
N PHE A 129 -3.51 23.10 12.60
CA PHE A 129 -3.33 21.66 12.40
C PHE A 129 -3.85 20.91 13.62
N MET A 130 -4.77 19.99 13.37
CA MET A 130 -5.48 19.22 14.39
C MET A 130 -5.22 17.74 14.14
N TYR A 131 -4.82 17.01 15.19
CA TYR A 131 -4.54 15.56 15.12
C TYR A 131 -5.00 14.85 16.39
N THR A 132 -5.22 13.53 16.29
CA THR A 132 -5.55 12.69 17.45
C THR A 132 -4.28 12.16 18.09
N MET A 133 -4.26 11.98 19.42
CA MET A 133 -3.10 11.41 20.13
C MET A 133 -2.72 10.00 19.65
N GLU A 134 -3.68 9.24 19.14
CA GLU A 134 -3.49 7.90 18.56
C GLU A 134 -2.87 7.90 17.15
N ASN A 135 -2.60 9.07 16.56
CA ASN A 135 -1.97 9.11 15.24
C ASN A 135 -0.51 8.67 15.28
N HIS A 136 -0.09 8.00 14.21
CA HIS A 136 1.32 7.63 14.01
C HIS A 136 2.24 8.86 14.07
N ASN A 137 3.46 8.69 14.61
CA ASN A 137 4.44 9.76 14.79
C ASN A 137 4.70 10.60 13.52
N SER A 138 4.62 9.99 12.33
CA SER A 138 4.76 10.71 11.06
C SER A 138 3.70 11.80 10.83
N VAL A 139 2.48 11.62 11.36
CA VAL A 139 1.43 12.65 11.32
C VAL A 139 1.77 13.77 12.30
N LEU A 140 2.22 13.41 13.51
CA LEU A 140 2.63 14.37 14.53
C LEU A 140 3.74 15.28 14.02
N GLY A 141 4.67 14.75 13.20
CA GLY A 141 5.75 15.52 12.59
C GLY A 141 5.29 16.69 11.70
N ILE A 142 4.05 16.69 11.19
CA ILE A 142 3.50 17.80 10.39
C ILE A 142 3.35 19.07 11.25
N ARG A 143 3.28 18.95 12.57
CA ARG A 143 3.10 20.10 13.49
C ARG A 143 4.22 21.14 13.44
N GLU A 144 5.36 20.81 12.84
CA GLU A 144 6.50 21.73 12.68
C GLU A 144 6.23 22.85 11.66
N TYR A 145 5.27 22.68 10.75
CA TYR A 145 4.95 23.65 9.69
C TYR A 145 3.91 24.74 10.06
N PRO A 146 2.75 24.42 10.68
CA PRO A 146 1.74 25.42 11.07
C PRO A 146 2.13 26.29 12.26
N THR A 147 1.50 27.45 12.40
CA THR A 147 1.66 28.31 13.59
C THR A 147 0.77 27.87 14.77
N ILE A 148 -0.40 27.30 14.49
CA ILE A 148 -1.36 26.84 15.52
C ILE A 148 -1.49 25.32 15.43
N VAL A 149 -1.29 24.66 16.57
CA VAL A 149 -1.31 23.19 16.71
C VAL A 149 -2.18 22.82 17.89
N ALA A 150 -3.09 21.86 17.70
CA ALA A 150 -3.90 21.30 18.77
C ALA A 150 -4.02 19.77 18.63
N SER A 151 -4.05 19.08 19.77
CA SER A 151 -4.37 17.66 19.86
C SER A 151 -5.70 17.47 20.58
N PHE A 152 -6.39 16.38 20.29
CA PHE A 152 -7.63 15.99 20.96
C PHE A 152 -7.68 14.47 21.18
N ASP A 153 -8.45 14.08 22.19
CA ASP A 153 -8.68 12.70 22.63
C ASP A 153 -9.94 12.12 21.96
#